data_AF-A0A6N7PGW1-F1
#
_entry.id   AF-A0A6N7PGW1-F1
#
_cell.length_a   1.000
_cell.length_b   1.000
_cell.length_c   1.000
_cell.angle_alpha   90.00
_cell.angle_beta   90.00
_cell.angle_gamma   90.00
#
_symmetry.space_group_name_H-M   'P 1'
#
loop_
_entity.id
_entity.type
_entity.pdbx_description
1 polymer ?
#
loop_
_entity_poly.entity_id
_entity_poly.type
_entity_poly.pdbx_seq_one_letter_code
_entity_poly.pdbx_strand_id
1 'polypeptide(L)'
;MKIASRPRVIIRRCPTYDVEQIRRIVREGLEELDLRPHGRTLVKPNCVASGPSFPHAYTRPEFLEGVLRALQDRDDGRVRELALGERCGITLPTRTTFEGAEYYPMLKRTGVKHYHFEEEPQVEIRLKHEKRLRDYVFTPEPVAKADFFVNCPKFKSHPWTTVTFSMKNYIGIQDDRHRLIDHDHRLDEKIADLQYIVQPQFIAIDAIVAGEGRMLTPIPRKLGLVIMGNSQAAFDALCCHIIGVDPYTVDHLRLASERGFGSLDLGSMDISGDVTLEEAQALARGFKVGLVRVEKYFEGSHITAYAGPPPEPERTDYCWGGCPGAMEEAIEILRLYDEQCDEKMPRMHIVFGAYDGPIDAAPGERVVFIGDCAKWSGKLHGRLVNVESLYKDRAQKDPYHAKHDDIFAKMVHVMRKFATSDPSEPLRLEGCPVSVAEQVLTLVELGKTKNPYLSPSEAVRFSKGYLGWQGKALMKRISGKPYQIHGPCERGEAAPEITAPPAPDAE
;
A
#
# COMPACT_ATOMS: atom_id res chain seq x y z
N MET A 1 0.11 15.23 -19.03
CA MET A 1 0.81 13.97 -19.39
C MET A 1 -0.10 13.06 -20.19
N LYS A 2 0.19 12.94 -21.49
CA LYS A 2 -0.40 11.93 -22.37
C LYS A 2 0.24 10.56 -22.11
N ILE A 3 -0.58 9.52 -21.99
CA ILE A 3 -0.11 8.14 -21.87
C ILE A 3 0.63 7.74 -23.16
N ALA A 4 1.79 7.09 -23.03
CA ALA A 4 2.56 6.63 -24.17
C ALA A 4 1.74 5.65 -25.03
N SER A 5 1.60 5.95 -26.32
CA SER A 5 0.83 5.11 -27.27
C SER A 5 1.53 3.81 -27.62
N ARG A 6 2.88 3.80 -27.55
CA ARG A 6 3.72 2.62 -27.66
C ARG A 6 4.72 2.65 -26.49
N PRO A 7 4.34 2.16 -25.31
CA PRO A 7 5.18 2.22 -24.13
C PRO A 7 6.41 1.34 -24.28
N ARG A 8 7.48 1.65 -23.54
CA ARG A 8 8.69 0.85 -23.48
C ARG A 8 8.98 0.42 -22.06
N VAL A 9 9.39 -0.84 -21.91
CA VAL A 9 9.84 -1.41 -20.65
C VAL A 9 11.22 -2.05 -20.84
N ILE A 10 12.16 -1.67 -19.99
CA ILE A 10 13.57 -1.99 -20.09
C ILE A 10 13.95 -2.90 -18.92
N ILE A 11 14.46 -4.10 -19.19
CA ILE A 11 14.92 -5.05 -18.16
C ILE A 11 16.46 -5.05 -18.13
N ARG A 12 17.05 -4.65 -17.01
CA ARG A 12 18.51 -4.64 -16.84
C ARG A 12 18.99 -5.55 -15.72
N ARG A 13 20.10 -6.25 -15.93
CA ARG A 13 20.78 -7.03 -14.89
C ARG A 13 21.42 -6.11 -13.85
N CYS A 14 21.11 -6.33 -12.58
CA CYS A 14 21.72 -5.64 -11.44
C CYS A 14 21.79 -6.59 -10.22
N PRO A 15 22.89 -7.33 -10.04
CA PRO A 15 22.95 -8.41 -9.04
C PRO A 15 23.14 -7.92 -7.59
N THR A 16 23.48 -6.65 -7.40
CA THR A 16 23.91 -6.06 -6.13
C THR A 16 23.39 -4.63 -5.98
N TYR A 17 23.27 -4.17 -4.73
CA TYR A 17 22.91 -2.79 -4.39
C TYR A 17 24.11 -1.83 -4.51
N ASP A 18 24.82 -1.86 -5.65
CA ASP A 18 25.90 -0.93 -5.94
C ASP A 18 25.35 0.38 -6.55
N VAL A 19 25.60 1.50 -5.87
CA VAL A 19 24.99 2.80 -6.23
C VAL A 19 25.41 3.27 -7.62
N GLU A 20 26.69 3.13 -7.99
CA GLU A 20 27.18 3.62 -9.27
C GLU A 20 26.72 2.74 -10.44
N GLN A 21 26.62 1.41 -10.23
CA GLN A 21 26.00 0.51 -11.18
C GLN A 21 24.52 0.87 -11.41
N ILE A 22 23.75 1.10 -10.33
CA ILE A 22 22.34 1.48 -10.44
C ILE A 22 22.19 2.84 -11.13
N ARG A 23 23.00 3.83 -10.75
CA ARG A 23 23.04 5.15 -11.40
C ARG A 23 23.28 5.01 -12.90
N ARG A 24 24.28 4.23 -13.32
CA ARG A 24 24.58 4.00 -14.73
C ARG A 24 23.40 3.36 -15.46
N ILE A 25 22.83 2.28 -14.90
CA ILE A 25 21.68 1.57 -15.47
C ILE A 25 20.49 2.52 -15.64
N VAL A 26 20.17 3.30 -14.62
CA VAL A 26 19.02 4.21 -14.64
C VAL A 26 19.26 5.37 -15.60
N ARG A 27 20.48 5.91 -15.67
CA ARG A 27 20.84 6.97 -16.62
C ARG A 27 20.70 6.49 -18.07
N GLU A 28 21.23 5.31 -18.39
CA GLU A 28 21.09 4.68 -19.71
C GLU A 28 19.60 4.41 -20.04
N GLY A 29 18.79 4.00 -19.07
CA GLY A 29 17.34 3.83 -19.24
C GLY A 29 16.62 5.15 -19.54
N LEU A 30 16.98 6.24 -18.84
CA LEU A 30 16.46 7.58 -19.13
C LEU A 30 16.88 8.08 -20.52
N GLU A 31 18.10 7.77 -20.98
CA GLU A 31 18.58 8.06 -22.33
C GLU A 31 17.81 7.28 -23.39
N GLU A 32 17.60 5.98 -23.18
CA GLU A 32 16.88 5.10 -24.10
C GLU A 32 15.39 5.47 -24.25
N LEU A 33 14.78 6.00 -23.18
CA LEU A 33 13.41 6.52 -23.18
C LEU A 33 13.32 7.98 -23.65
N ASP A 34 14.44 8.62 -23.95
CA ASP A 34 14.56 10.06 -24.23
C ASP A 34 13.87 10.95 -23.18
N LEU A 35 14.04 10.60 -21.91
CA LEU A 35 13.44 11.32 -20.80
C LEU A 35 14.45 12.27 -20.15
N ARG A 36 13.96 13.46 -19.80
CA ARG A 36 14.69 14.46 -19.03
C ARG A 36 13.80 14.99 -17.90
N PRO A 37 14.31 14.99 -16.65
CA PRO A 37 13.58 15.60 -15.56
C PRO A 37 13.45 17.11 -15.80
N HIS A 38 12.38 17.71 -15.29
CA HIS A 38 12.11 19.14 -15.45
C HIS A 38 11.17 19.63 -14.34
N GLY A 39 11.08 20.96 -14.20
CA GLY A 39 10.14 21.60 -13.29
C GLY A 39 10.30 21.12 -11.84
N ARG A 40 9.18 20.84 -11.18
CA ARG A 40 9.16 20.12 -9.91
C ARG A 40 9.19 18.62 -10.21
N THR A 41 10.37 18.05 -10.07
CA THR A 41 10.58 16.61 -10.20
C THR A 41 10.41 15.92 -8.84
N LEU A 42 9.48 14.97 -8.75
CA LEU A 42 9.18 14.23 -7.53
C LEU A 42 9.42 12.74 -7.72
N VAL A 43 10.27 12.16 -6.86
CA VAL A 43 10.51 10.72 -6.75
C VAL A 43 9.68 10.14 -5.61
N LYS A 44 8.85 9.15 -5.91
CA LYS A 44 8.06 8.42 -4.93
C LYS A 44 8.60 6.99 -4.77
N PRO A 45 9.23 6.64 -3.64
CA PRO A 45 9.60 5.26 -3.36
C PRO A 45 8.36 4.40 -3.01
N ASN A 46 8.56 3.11 -2.75
CA ASN A 46 7.68 2.32 -1.89
C ASN A 46 8.33 2.16 -0.51
N CYS A 47 7.68 2.62 0.55
CA CYS A 47 8.21 2.49 1.91
C CYS A 47 7.06 2.35 2.93
N VAL A 48 6.55 1.14 3.16
CA VAL A 48 5.41 0.92 4.07
C VAL A 48 5.87 0.84 5.53
N ALA A 49 6.95 0.11 5.81
CA ALA A 49 7.60 -0.03 7.10
C ALA A 49 9.10 -0.28 6.88
N SER A 50 9.91 -0.13 7.92
CA SER A 50 11.37 -0.28 7.80
C SER A 50 12.01 -0.63 9.15
N GLY A 51 13.34 -0.74 9.17
CA GLY A 51 14.12 -1.15 10.33
C GLY A 51 14.37 -2.66 10.39
N PRO A 52 15.00 -3.14 11.48
CA PRO A 52 15.45 -4.53 11.59
C PRO A 52 14.34 -5.57 11.41
N SER A 53 13.13 -5.24 11.85
CA SER A 53 11.96 -6.14 11.76
C SER A 53 11.31 -6.16 10.37
N PHE A 54 11.60 -5.17 9.51
CA PHE A 54 10.99 -5.02 8.19
C PHE A 54 12.04 -4.74 7.10
N PRO A 55 13.10 -5.57 6.97
CA PRO A 55 14.28 -5.26 6.14
C PRO A 55 13.97 -5.22 4.63
N HIS A 56 12.82 -5.73 4.21
CA HIS A 56 12.44 -5.93 2.82
C HIS A 56 11.10 -5.25 2.44
N ALA A 57 10.50 -4.49 3.36
CA ALA A 57 9.20 -3.83 3.17
C ALA A 57 9.30 -2.46 2.46
N TYR A 58 10.46 -2.12 1.92
CA TYR A 58 10.73 -0.83 1.31
C TYR A 58 11.74 -0.93 0.16
N THR A 59 11.79 0.12 -0.65
CA THR A 59 12.76 0.33 -1.73
C THR A 59 14.10 0.71 -1.12
N ARG A 60 15.18 -0.01 -1.46
CA ARG A 60 16.45 0.19 -0.76
C ARG A 60 17.05 1.60 -1.00
N PRO A 61 17.70 2.22 0.03
CA PRO A 61 18.29 3.55 -0.10
C PRO A 61 19.36 3.61 -1.19
N GLU A 62 20.13 2.54 -1.41
CA GLU A 62 21.16 2.47 -2.44
C GLU A 62 20.55 2.55 -3.85
N PHE A 63 19.40 1.90 -4.04
CA PHE A 63 18.65 1.97 -5.29
C PHE A 63 18.14 3.39 -5.55
N LEU A 64 17.52 4.02 -4.54
CA LEU A 64 17.04 5.39 -4.64
C LEU A 64 18.18 6.39 -4.87
N GLU A 65 19.34 6.19 -4.24
CA GLU A 65 20.53 7.01 -4.47
C GLU A 65 20.98 6.94 -5.93
N GLY A 66 21.02 5.74 -6.51
CA GLY A 66 21.32 5.54 -7.92
C GLY A 66 20.32 6.24 -8.84
N VAL A 67 19.01 6.11 -8.56
CA VAL A 67 17.96 6.79 -9.33
C VAL A 67 18.07 8.31 -9.23
N LEU A 68 18.24 8.85 -8.02
CA LEU A 68 18.35 10.29 -7.80
C LEU A 68 19.56 10.89 -8.52
N ARG A 69 20.72 10.23 -8.45
CA ARG A 69 21.93 10.65 -9.16
C ARG A 69 21.77 10.56 -10.68
N ALA A 70 21.08 9.54 -11.18
CA ALA A 70 20.80 9.41 -12.62
C ALA A 70 19.87 10.51 -13.13
N LEU A 71 18.89 10.95 -12.33
CA LEU A 71 18.06 12.11 -12.65
C LEU A 71 18.90 13.39 -12.67
N GLN A 72 19.80 13.58 -11.70
CA GLN A 72 20.75 14.70 -11.68
C GLN A 72 21.67 14.72 -12.91
N ASP A 73 22.15 13.55 -13.36
CA ASP A 73 22.97 13.44 -14.58
C ASP A 73 22.21 13.83 -15.86
N ARG A 74 20.89 13.66 -15.86
CA ARG A 74 20.02 13.91 -17.02
C ARG A 74 19.40 15.30 -17.03
N ASP A 75 19.53 16.05 -15.94
CA ASP A 75 19.07 17.43 -15.84
C ASP A 75 19.87 18.34 -16.79
N ASP A 76 19.16 19.02 -17.68
CA ASP A 76 19.70 20.00 -18.64
C ASP A 76 19.52 21.45 -18.15
N GLY A 77 19.27 21.63 -16.85
CA GLY A 77 19.05 22.93 -16.21
C GLY A 77 17.57 23.32 -16.10
N ARG A 78 16.65 22.43 -16.46
CA ARG A 78 15.19 22.65 -16.37
C ARG A 78 14.59 22.20 -15.05
N VAL A 79 15.29 21.42 -14.23
CA VAL A 79 14.80 21.04 -12.90
C VAL A 79 14.87 22.24 -11.96
N ARG A 80 13.71 22.65 -11.45
CA ARG A 80 13.56 23.73 -10.48
C ARG A 80 13.57 23.21 -9.04
N GLU A 81 13.13 21.97 -8.86
CA GLU A 81 13.17 21.24 -7.59
C GLU A 81 13.27 19.74 -7.88
N LEU A 82 14.23 19.05 -7.27
CA LEU A 82 14.25 17.59 -7.17
C LEU A 82 13.93 17.19 -5.74
N ALA A 83 12.89 16.39 -5.56
CA ALA A 83 12.44 15.95 -4.25
C ALA A 83 12.11 14.45 -4.20
N LEU A 84 12.13 13.88 -3.00
CA LEU A 84 11.63 12.55 -2.69
C LEU A 84 10.49 12.63 -1.67
N GLY A 85 9.40 11.91 -1.85
CA GLY A 85 8.29 11.96 -0.89
C GLY A 85 7.46 10.69 -0.80
N GLU A 86 6.95 10.42 0.41
CA GLU A 86 6.08 9.27 0.70
C GLU A 86 5.18 9.53 1.91
N ARG A 87 4.04 8.83 1.98
CA ARG A 87 3.30 8.54 3.21
C ARG A 87 3.48 7.05 3.53
N CYS A 88 4.22 6.74 4.59
CA CYS A 88 4.46 5.36 5.03
C CYS A 88 3.19 4.69 5.59
N GLY A 89 3.32 3.48 6.16
CA GLY A 89 2.20 2.68 6.67
C GLY A 89 1.25 3.45 7.58
N ILE A 90 -0.02 3.03 7.59
CA ILE A 90 -1.07 3.64 8.42
C ILE A 90 -0.60 3.66 9.87
N THR A 91 -0.80 4.78 10.58
CA THR A 91 -0.34 5.06 11.94
C THR A 91 1.18 5.08 12.17
N LEU A 92 2.01 4.78 11.16
CA LEU A 92 3.47 4.90 11.26
C LEU A 92 3.92 6.29 10.80
N PRO A 93 4.62 7.07 11.62
CA PRO A 93 5.23 8.32 11.16
C PRO A 93 6.23 8.05 10.03
N THR A 94 6.12 8.78 8.92
CA THR A 94 7.06 8.67 7.79
C THR A 94 8.47 9.00 8.27
N ARG A 95 8.62 9.92 9.23
CA ARG A 95 9.91 10.23 9.88
C ARG A 95 10.62 9.00 10.45
N THR A 96 9.90 8.21 11.24
CA THR A 96 10.42 6.97 11.84
C THR A 96 10.81 5.97 10.75
N THR A 97 9.97 5.84 9.74
CA THR A 97 10.18 4.87 8.66
C THR A 97 11.35 5.29 7.75
N PHE A 98 11.54 6.58 7.48
CA PHE A 98 12.69 7.10 6.74
C PHE A 98 14.00 6.93 7.52
N GLU A 99 13.97 7.12 8.84
CA GLU A 99 15.11 6.85 9.72
C GLU A 99 15.49 5.36 9.67
N GLY A 100 14.53 4.44 9.81
CA GLY A 100 14.76 3.00 9.77
C GLY A 100 15.14 2.45 8.39
N ALA A 101 14.79 3.14 7.30
CA ALA A 101 15.18 2.80 5.93
C ALA A 101 16.50 3.47 5.50
N GLU A 102 17.14 4.22 6.40
CA GLU A 102 18.37 4.97 6.15
C GLU A 102 18.26 6.00 5.00
N TYR A 103 17.05 6.55 4.80
CA TYR A 103 16.82 7.55 3.77
C TYR A 103 17.45 8.89 4.12
N TYR A 104 17.49 9.30 5.39
CA TYR A 104 18.09 10.60 5.76
C TYR A 104 19.60 10.70 5.45
N PRO A 105 20.45 9.69 5.77
CA PRO A 105 21.83 9.67 5.30
C PRO A 105 21.95 9.74 3.77
N MET A 106 21.12 9.00 3.03
CA MET A 106 21.10 9.03 1.57
C MET A 106 20.71 10.40 1.02
N LEU A 107 19.64 11.01 1.52
CA LEU A 107 19.17 12.35 1.15
C LEU A 107 20.23 13.42 1.40
N LYS A 108 21.01 13.28 2.49
CA LYS A 108 22.14 14.17 2.77
C LYS A 108 23.26 14.04 1.72
N ARG A 109 23.56 12.83 1.25
CA ARG A 109 24.57 12.60 0.20
C ARG A 109 24.14 13.12 -1.17
N THR A 110 22.86 12.99 -1.51
CA THR A 110 22.31 13.43 -2.81
C THR A 110 21.96 14.91 -2.84
N GLY A 111 21.76 15.55 -1.69
CA GLY A 111 21.34 16.95 -1.60
C GLY A 111 19.88 17.19 -2.00
N VAL A 112 19.08 16.12 -2.10
CA VAL A 112 17.70 16.14 -2.58
C VAL A 112 16.73 16.54 -1.46
N LYS A 113 15.72 17.35 -1.80
CA LYS A 113 14.67 17.72 -0.86
C LYS A 113 13.82 16.51 -0.51
N HIS A 114 13.23 16.47 0.69
CA HIS A 114 12.27 15.41 1.02
C HIS A 114 10.97 15.97 1.59
N TYR A 115 9.91 15.17 1.39
CA TYR A 115 8.57 15.43 1.90
C TYR A 115 8.07 14.23 2.69
N HIS A 116 7.63 14.47 3.92
CA HIS A 116 6.74 13.54 4.61
C HIS A 116 5.32 13.94 4.23
N PHE A 117 4.62 13.11 3.47
CA PHE A 117 3.35 13.52 2.86
C PHE A 117 2.27 13.85 3.89
N GLU A 118 2.26 13.22 5.07
CA GLU A 118 1.37 13.58 6.20
C GLU A 118 1.70 14.90 6.88
N GLU A 119 2.82 15.54 6.51
CA GLU A 119 3.17 16.87 6.97
C GLU A 119 2.81 17.93 5.95
N GLU A 120 2.55 17.57 4.68
CA GLU A 120 2.27 18.50 3.61
C GLU A 120 0.78 18.82 3.44
N PRO A 121 0.42 20.00 2.89
CA PRO A 121 -0.97 20.30 2.58
C PRO A 121 -1.56 19.23 1.65
N GLN A 122 -2.74 18.73 2.00
CA GLN A 122 -3.55 17.84 1.20
C GLN A 122 -4.50 18.68 0.34
N VAL A 123 -4.37 18.59 -0.97
CA VAL A 123 -5.14 19.35 -1.95
C VAL A 123 -6.19 18.46 -2.63
N GLU A 124 -7.34 19.04 -2.95
CA GLU A 124 -8.44 18.35 -3.61
C GLU A 124 -8.17 18.16 -5.11
N ILE A 125 -8.38 16.93 -5.57
CA ILE A 125 -8.41 16.54 -6.98
C ILE A 125 -9.81 16.06 -7.30
N ARG A 126 -10.49 16.75 -8.23
CA ARG A 126 -11.81 16.34 -8.71
C ARG A 126 -11.68 15.25 -9.76
N LEU A 127 -12.46 14.19 -9.57
CA LEU A 127 -12.61 13.09 -10.52
C LEU A 127 -13.91 13.32 -11.31
N LYS A 128 -13.82 13.22 -12.64
CA LYS A 128 -14.97 13.47 -13.53
C LYS A 128 -15.36 12.25 -14.37
N HIS A 129 -14.62 11.16 -14.28
CA HIS A 129 -14.92 9.94 -15.04
C HIS A 129 -16.14 9.23 -14.46
N GLU A 130 -16.90 8.54 -15.31
CA GLU A 130 -18.18 7.93 -14.95
C GLU A 130 -18.05 6.87 -13.85
N LYS A 131 -17.06 5.98 -13.97
CA LYS A 131 -16.84 4.84 -13.05
C LYS A 131 -16.10 5.20 -11.75
N ARG A 132 -16.11 6.48 -11.33
CA ARG A 132 -15.41 6.94 -10.12
C ARG A 132 -16.11 6.46 -8.85
N LEU A 133 -15.32 6.12 -7.84
CA LEU A 133 -15.83 5.87 -6.49
C LEU A 133 -16.32 7.16 -5.85
N ARG A 134 -15.66 8.29 -6.16
CA ARG A 134 -15.86 9.58 -5.51
C ARG A 134 -15.69 10.72 -6.51
N ASP A 135 -16.42 11.82 -6.29
CA ASP A 135 -16.27 13.04 -7.09
C ASP A 135 -14.94 13.76 -6.85
N TYR A 136 -14.28 13.49 -5.72
CA TYR A 136 -13.00 14.07 -5.39
C TYR A 136 -12.21 13.21 -4.40
N VAL A 137 -10.91 13.40 -4.43
CA VAL A 137 -9.93 12.78 -3.54
C VAL A 137 -8.91 13.82 -3.10
N PHE A 138 -8.24 13.57 -1.98
CA PHE A 138 -7.16 14.42 -1.48
C PHE A 138 -5.81 13.74 -1.68
N THR A 139 -4.80 14.54 -2.03
CA THR A 139 -3.42 14.11 -2.23
C THR A 139 -2.46 15.19 -1.71
N PRO A 140 -1.22 14.86 -1.32
CA PRO A 140 -0.21 15.86 -0.97
C PRO A 140 0.06 16.82 -2.13
N GLU A 141 0.18 18.12 -1.82
CA GLU A 141 0.49 19.18 -2.79
C GLU A 141 1.71 18.86 -3.66
N PRO A 142 2.83 18.32 -3.13
CA PRO A 142 3.98 17.99 -3.97
C PRO A 142 3.65 16.97 -5.06
N VAL A 143 2.70 16.06 -4.82
CA VAL A 143 2.24 15.08 -5.81
C VAL A 143 1.38 15.77 -6.88
N ALA A 144 0.40 16.58 -6.46
CA ALA A 144 -0.49 17.27 -7.40
C ALA A 144 0.24 18.24 -8.33
N LYS A 145 1.32 18.85 -7.85
CA LYS A 145 2.12 19.85 -8.58
C LYS A 145 3.43 19.30 -9.16
N ALA A 146 3.58 17.98 -9.25
CA ALA A 146 4.72 17.38 -9.91
C ALA A 146 4.64 17.62 -11.44
N ASP A 147 5.71 18.14 -12.02
CA ASP A 147 5.84 18.29 -13.47
C ASP A 147 6.42 17.01 -14.07
N PHE A 148 7.45 16.47 -13.42
CA PHE A 148 8.04 15.17 -13.72
C PHE A 148 7.93 14.25 -12.51
N PHE A 149 7.12 13.20 -12.61
CA PHE A 149 6.88 12.24 -11.55
C PHE A 149 7.62 10.93 -11.83
N VAL A 150 8.42 10.49 -10.87
CA VAL A 150 9.16 9.23 -10.92
C VAL A 150 8.62 8.29 -9.87
N ASN A 151 8.14 7.12 -10.28
CA ASN A 151 7.68 6.09 -9.35
C ASN A 151 8.76 5.02 -9.17
N CYS A 152 9.18 4.80 -7.93
CA CYS A 152 10.18 3.81 -7.55
C CYS A 152 9.59 2.73 -6.64
N PRO A 153 8.74 1.83 -7.18
CA PRO A 153 8.16 0.76 -6.38
C PRO A 153 9.22 -0.26 -5.92
N LYS A 154 8.83 -1.09 -4.95
CA LYS A 154 9.54 -2.31 -4.57
C LYS A 154 8.91 -3.50 -5.30
N PHE A 155 9.72 -4.38 -5.87
CA PHE A 155 9.19 -5.57 -6.53
C PHE A 155 8.69 -6.58 -5.48
N LYS A 156 7.40 -6.54 -5.11
CA LYS A 156 6.83 -7.49 -4.16
C LYS A 156 5.37 -7.85 -4.41
N SER A 157 4.96 -9.02 -3.92
CA SER A 157 3.56 -9.43 -3.87
C SER A 157 2.75 -8.56 -2.89
N HIS A 158 1.43 -8.78 -2.84
CA HIS A 158 0.55 -8.08 -1.91
C HIS A 158 -0.60 -9.00 -1.46
N PRO A 159 -0.94 -9.05 -0.15
CA PRO A 159 -2.07 -9.85 0.35
C PRO A 159 -3.47 -9.34 -0.03
N TRP A 160 -3.57 -8.16 -0.65
CA TRP A 160 -4.86 -7.51 -0.94
C TRP A 160 -5.16 -7.38 -2.43
N THR A 161 -4.12 -7.29 -3.26
CA THR A 161 -4.23 -6.93 -4.68
C THR A 161 -3.31 -7.77 -5.56
N THR A 162 -2.91 -8.96 -5.09
CA THR A 162 -1.94 -9.88 -5.70
C THR A 162 -0.49 -9.37 -5.72
N VAL A 163 -0.27 -8.16 -6.23
CA VAL A 163 1.04 -7.52 -6.40
C VAL A 163 1.04 -6.09 -5.85
N THR A 164 2.23 -5.59 -5.49
CA THR A 164 2.40 -4.23 -4.96
C THR A 164 2.59 -3.17 -6.04
N PHE A 165 3.06 -3.50 -7.24
CA PHE A 165 3.91 -2.66 -8.12
C PHE A 165 3.48 -1.20 -8.41
N SER A 166 3.71 -0.64 -9.59
CA SER A 166 3.69 0.82 -9.77
C SER A 166 2.34 1.43 -9.37
N MET A 167 1.22 0.88 -9.86
CA MET A 167 -0.12 1.43 -9.60
C MET A 167 -0.52 1.32 -8.13
N LYS A 168 -0.30 0.16 -7.51
CA LYS A 168 -0.67 -0.04 -6.10
C LYS A 168 0.23 0.76 -5.14
N ASN A 169 1.43 1.17 -5.56
CA ASN A 169 2.25 2.14 -4.82
C ASN A 169 1.53 3.49 -4.60
N TYR A 170 0.51 3.82 -5.40
CA TYR A 170 -0.25 5.07 -5.27
C TYR A 170 -1.11 5.15 -4.01
N ILE A 171 -1.36 4.04 -3.31
CA ILE A 171 -1.94 4.12 -1.95
C ILE A 171 -1.10 5.03 -1.03
N GLY A 172 0.21 5.14 -1.31
CA GLY A 172 1.14 6.07 -0.68
C GLY A 172 0.93 7.57 -0.96
N ILE A 173 0.12 7.95 -1.94
CA ILE A 173 -0.19 9.37 -2.24
C ILE A 173 -1.42 9.87 -1.49
N GLN A 174 -1.95 9.09 -0.56
CA GLN A 174 -3.01 9.50 0.35
C GLN A 174 -2.52 9.45 1.78
N ASP A 175 -2.96 10.41 2.60
CA ASP A 175 -2.80 10.35 4.05
C ASP A 175 -3.71 9.27 4.66
N ASP A 176 -3.58 9.00 5.96
CA ASP A 176 -4.30 7.91 6.62
C ASP A 176 -5.82 8.07 6.59
N ARG A 177 -6.33 9.31 6.66
CA ARG A 177 -7.77 9.57 6.73
C ARG A 177 -8.43 9.23 5.40
N HIS A 178 -7.77 9.51 4.29
CA HIS A 178 -8.26 9.23 2.94
C HIS A 178 -7.88 7.83 2.48
N ARG A 179 -6.75 7.29 2.95
CA ARG A 179 -6.29 5.94 2.65
C ARG A 179 -7.24 4.86 3.14
N LEU A 180 -7.87 5.03 4.30
CA LEU A 180 -8.79 4.04 4.88
C LEU A 180 -10.19 4.04 4.24
N ILE A 181 -10.55 5.10 3.53
CA ILE A 181 -11.81 5.17 2.77
C ILE A 181 -11.71 4.19 1.59
N ASP A 182 -12.71 3.33 1.41
CA ASP A 182 -12.77 2.30 0.36
C ASP A 182 -11.54 1.34 0.36
N HIS A 183 -10.88 1.19 1.51
CA HIS A 183 -9.84 0.17 1.73
C HIS A 183 -10.49 -1.13 2.22
N ASP A 184 -11.37 -1.66 1.39
CA ASP A 184 -12.23 -2.82 1.65
C ASP A 184 -12.36 -3.62 0.34
N HIS A 185 -13.51 -4.22 0.07
CA HIS A 185 -13.75 -4.96 -1.17
C HIS A 185 -13.69 -4.06 -2.43
N ARG A 186 -13.60 -2.73 -2.27
CA ARG A 186 -13.47 -1.74 -3.35
C ARG A 186 -12.05 -1.22 -3.57
N LEU A 187 -11.05 -1.83 -2.93
CA LEU A 187 -9.66 -1.33 -2.96
C LEU A 187 -9.08 -1.22 -4.38
N ASP A 188 -9.35 -2.19 -5.26
CA ASP A 188 -8.85 -2.17 -6.65
C ASP A 188 -9.44 -1.02 -7.47
N GLU A 189 -10.73 -0.72 -7.26
CA GLU A 189 -11.41 0.40 -7.91
C GLU A 189 -10.84 1.74 -7.43
N LYS A 190 -10.49 1.82 -6.14
CA LYS A 190 -9.79 2.97 -5.58
C LYS A 190 -8.41 3.16 -6.21
N ILE A 191 -7.63 2.09 -6.37
CA ILE A 191 -6.30 2.18 -7.01
C ILE A 191 -6.42 2.66 -8.46
N ALA A 192 -7.47 2.22 -9.17
CA ALA A 192 -7.78 2.69 -10.51
C ALA A 192 -8.21 4.17 -10.52
N ASP A 193 -8.93 4.67 -9.52
CA ASP A 193 -9.27 6.10 -9.38
C ASP A 193 -8.03 6.96 -9.12
N LEU A 194 -7.07 6.46 -8.33
CA LEU A 194 -5.83 7.20 -8.02
C LEU A 194 -4.97 7.48 -9.27
N GLN A 195 -5.17 6.74 -10.36
CA GLN A 195 -4.48 6.98 -11.63
C GLN A 195 -4.80 8.35 -12.23
N TYR A 196 -5.97 8.93 -11.91
CA TYR A 196 -6.35 10.28 -12.36
C TYR A 196 -5.63 11.41 -11.60
N ILE A 197 -4.88 11.10 -10.52
CA ILE A 197 -4.15 12.12 -9.75
C ILE A 197 -2.84 12.51 -10.43
N VAL A 198 -2.08 11.55 -10.94
CA VAL A 198 -0.75 11.80 -11.53
C VAL A 198 -0.37 10.56 -12.34
N GLN A 199 0.47 10.70 -13.34
CA GLN A 199 1.07 9.57 -14.06
C GLN A 199 2.60 9.74 -14.11
N PRO A 200 3.37 8.67 -13.92
CA PRO A 200 4.82 8.75 -13.94
C PRO A 200 5.31 8.85 -15.37
N GLN A 201 6.17 9.83 -15.65
CA GLN A 201 6.94 9.83 -16.88
C GLN A 201 8.01 8.74 -16.85
N PHE A 202 8.51 8.40 -15.66
CA PHE A 202 9.52 7.37 -15.47
C PHE A 202 9.19 6.47 -14.27
N ILE A 203 9.34 5.17 -14.48
CA ILE A 203 9.21 4.15 -13.44
C ILE A 203 10.53 3.41 -13.37
N ALA A 204 11.03 3.18 -12.16
CA ALA A 204 12.21 2.33 -11.92
C ALA A 204 11.96 1.46 -10.69
N ILE A 205 11.76 0.16 -10.87
CA ILE A 205 11.45 -0.75 -9.76
C ILE A 205 12.70 -1.38 -9.16
N ASP A 206 12.78 -1.42 -7.82
CA ASP A 206 13.77 -2.21 -7.09
C ASP A 206 13.38 -3.69 -7.14
N ALA A 207 13.93 -4.40 -8.12
CA ALA A 207 13.81 -5.85 -8.29
C ALA A 207 15.13 -6.58 -8.02
N ILE A 208 16.09 -5.96 -7.31
CA ILE A 208 17.37 -6.60 -6.99
C ILE A 208 17.10 -7.73 -5.99
N VAL A 209 16.41 -7.41 -4.90
CA VAL A 209 15.75 -8.36 -4.01
C VAL A 209 14.25 -8.07 -4.03
N ALA A 210 13.48 -8.99 -4.59
CA ALA A 210 12.03 -8.98 -4.57
C ALA A 210 11.46 -9.54 -3.26
N GLY A 211 10.16 -9.36 -3.04
CA GLY A 211 9.43 -9.89 -1.88
C GLY A 211 8.24 -10.78 -2.26
N GLU A 212 8.24 -12.01 -1.78
CA GLU A 212 7.17 -12.99 -1.99
C GLU A 212 6.20 -13.06 -0.78
N GLY A 213 4.96 -13.52 -1.03
CA GLY A 213 3.92 -13.70 -0.01
C GLY A 213 3.35 -12.37 0.54
N ARG A 214 3.99 -11.77 1.53
CA ARG A 214 3.45 -10.66 2.33
C ARG A 214 4.01 -9.30 1.92
N MET A 215 3.35 -8.22 2.33
CA MET A 215 3.78 -6.85 2.02
C MET A 215 4.68 -6.22 3.09
N LEU A 216 4.52 -6.55 4.39
CA LEU A 216 5.37 -6.05 5.47
C LEU A 216 6.49 -7.05 5.80
N THR A 217 6.17 -8.33 5.72
CA THR A 217 7.08 -9.43 6.07
C THR A 217 7.37 -10.34 4.87
N PRO A 218 7.74 -9.78 3.69
CA PRO A 218 7.94 -10.60 2.50
C PRO A 218 9.08 -11.59 2.68
N ILE A 219 8.94 -12.75 2.05
CA ILE A 219 10.05 -13.70 1.88
C ILE A 219 10.98 -13.13 0.79
N PRO A 220 12.26 -12.87 1.08
CA PRO A 220 13.15 -12.25 0.10
C PRO A 220 13.49 -13.21 -1.04
N ARG A 221 13.39 -12.71 -2.28
CA ARG A 221 13.73 -13.43 -3.51
C ARG A 221 14.74 -12.63 -4.33
N LYS A 222 15.95 -13.15 -4.53
CA LYS A 222 16.97 -12.46 -5.36
C LYS A 222 16.64 -12.63 -6.85
N LEU A 223 16.13 -11.58 -7.49
CA LEU A 223 15.98 -11.55 -8.97
C LEU A 223 17.20 -10.88 -9.62
N GLY A 224 17.82 -9.91 -8.95
CA GLY A 224 18.99 -9.21 -9.46
C GLY A 224 18.69 -8.38 -10.70
N LEU A 225 17.55 -7.68 -10.70
CA LEU A 225 17.07 -6.89 -11.83
C LEU A 225 16.79 -5.43 -11.41
N VAL A 226 16.94 -4.52 -12.37
CA VAL A 226 16.30 -3.20 -12.36
C VAL A 226 15.43 -3.12 -13.60
N ILE A 227 14.15 -2.83 -13.41
CA ILE A 227 13.20 -2.72 -14.53
C ILE A 227 12.73 -1.27 -14.60
N MET A 228 12.71 -0.71 -15.80
CA MET A 228 12.37 0.69 -16.02
C MET A 228 11.30 0.83 -17.11
N GLY A 229 10.49 1.89 -17.08
CA GLY A 229 9.52 2.13 -18.15
C GLY A 229 8.81 3.47 -18.04
N ASN A 230 7.92 3.76 -19.00
CA ASN A 230 7.25 5.05 -19.17
C ASN A 230 5.71 4.97 -19.22
N SER A 231 5.13 3.81 -18.89
CA SER A 231 3.68 3.62 -18.80
C SER A 231 3.35 2.62 -17.72
N GLN A 232 2.50 3.03 -16.78
CA GLN A 232 2.19 2.25 -15.59
C GLN A 232 1.51 0.91 -15.90
N ALA A 233 0.53 0.91 -16.81
CA ALA A 233 -0.23 -0.28 -17.18
C ALA A 233 0.67 -1.33 -17.85
N ALA A 234 1.43 -0.92 -18.85
CA ALA A 234 2.36 -1.80 -19.55
C ALA A 234 3.49 -2.30 -18.64
N PHE A 235 4.01 -1.42 -17.77
CA PHE A 235 5.07 -1.76 -16.83
C PHE A 235 4.64 -2.83 -15.82
N ASP A 236 3.49 -2.63 -15.17
CA ASP A 236 2.98 -3.61 -14.20
C ASP A 236 2.54 -4.91 -14.89
N ALA A 237 2.04 -4.84 -16.13
CA ALA A 237 1.72 -6.02 -16.92
C ALA A 237 2.96 -6.88 -17.22
N LEU A 238 4.07 -6.27 -17.67
CA LEU A 238 5.34 -6.98 -17.84
C LEU A 238 5.81 -7.61 -16.52
N CYS A 239 5.73 -6.87 -15.41
CA CYS A 239 6.10 -7.39 -14.09
C CYS A 239 5.25 -8.59 -13.67
N CYS A 240 3.95 -8.60 -14.00
CA CYS A 240 3.07 -9.77 -13.80
C CYS A 240 3.52 -10.96 -14.64
N HIS A 241 3.83 -10.75 -15.93
CA HIS A 241 4.34 -11.80 -16.80
C HIS A 241 5.67 -12.39 -16.32
N ILE A 242 6.57 -11.59 -15.72
CA ILE A 242 7.82 -12.08 -15.11
C ILE A 242 7.54 -13.12 -14.03
N ILE A 243 6.53 -12.91 -13.19
CA ILE A 243 6.18 -13.86 -12.11
C ILE A 243 5.12 -14.89 -12.50
N GLY A 244 4.71 -14.95 -13.77
CA GLY A 244 3.72 -15.90 -14.26
C GLY A 244 2.27 -15.59 -13.86
N VAL A 245 1.96 -14.32 -13.58
CA VAL A 245 0.60 -13.84 -13.30
C VAL A 245 0.00 -13.24 -14.58
N ASP A 246 -1.24 -13.59 -14.89
CA ASP A 246 -2.00 -12.92 -15.95
C ASP A 246 -2.43 -11.51 -15.47
N PRO A 247 -1.96 -10.42 -16.11
CA PRO A 247 -2.28 -9.07 -15.66
C PRO A 247 -3.77 -8.74 -15.69
N TYR A 248 -4.59 -9.42 -16.51
CA TYR A 248 -6.04 -9.21 -16.53
C TYR A 248 -6.75 -9.77 -15.29
N THR A 249 -6.10 -10.66 -14.55
CA THR A 249 -6.60 -11.19 -13.26
C THR A 249 -6.29 -10.27 -12.07
N VAL A 250 -5.51 -9.21 -12.29
CA VAL A 250 -5.22 -8.18 -11.29
C VAL A 250 -6.16 -7.00 -11.52
N ASP A 251 -7.21 -6.90 -10.70
CA ASP A 251 -8.36 -6.04 -10.97
C ASP A 251 -8.00 -4.57 -11.18
N HIS A 252 -7.15 -3.96 -10.34
CA HIS A 252 -6.76 -2.57 -10.55
C HIS A 252 -5.99 -2.33 -11.87
N LEU A 253 -5.23 -3.32 -12.37
CA LEU A 253 -4.56 -3.20 -13.67
C LEU A 253 -5.57 -3.26 -14.81
N ARG A 254 -6.48 -4.25 -14.77
CA ARG A 254 -7.57 -4.38 -15.73
C ARG A 254 -8.45 -3.13 -15.75
N LEU A 255 -8.90 -2.65 -14.60
CA LEU A 255 -9.72 -1.46 -14.47
C LEU A 255 -9.00 -0.20 -14.98
N ALA A 256 -7.70 -0.03 -14.69
CA ALA A 256 -6.94 1.10 -15.23
C ALA A 256 -6.81 1.02 -16.76
N SER A 257 -6.58 -0.17 -17.31
CA SER A 257 -6.50 -0.38 -18.76
C SER A 257 -7.82 -0.06 -19.46
N GLU A 258 -8.95 -0.59 -18.94
CA GLU A 258 -10.32 -0.29 -19.42
C GLU A 258 -10.65 1.21 -19.38
N ARG A 259 -10.02 1.97 -18.47
CA ARG A 259 -10.19 3.41 -18.30
C ARG A 259 -9.24 4.26 -19.16
N GLY A 260 -8.42 3.63 -20.00
CA GLY A 260 -7.56 4.31 -20.96
C GLY A 260 -6.16 4.65 -20.46
N PHE A 261 -5.69 4.06 -19.35
CA PHE A 261 -4.33 4.28 -18.83
C PHE A 261 -3.24 3.44 -19.53
N GLY A 262 -3.59 2.73 -20.61
CA GLY A 262 -2.67 1.92 -21.42
C GLY A 262 -3.11 0.46 -21.55
N SER A 263 -2.54 -0.26 -22.51
CA SER A 263 -2.81 -1.70 -22.69
C SER A 263 -1.95 -2.53 -21.72
N LEU A 264 -2.46 -3.72 -21.37
CA LEU A 264 -1.75 -4.76 -20.63
C LEU A 264 -1.09 -5.79 -21.56
N ASP A 265 -1.34 -5.71 -22.87
CA ASP A 265 -0.86 -6.67 -23.87
C ASP A 265 0.63 -6.48 -24.14
N LEU A 266 1.42 -7.55 -24.05
CA LEU A 266 2.85 -7.52 -24.40
C LEU A 266 3.11 -7.05 -25.84
N GLY A 267 2.20 -7.36 -26.77
CA GLY A 267 2.33 -6.92 -28.17
C GLY A 267 2.17 -5.41 -28.39
N SER A 268 1.66 -4.69 -27.39
CA SER A 268 1.46 -3.23 -27.44
C SER A 268 2.67 -2.43 -26.94
N MET A 269 3.68 -3.09 -26.36
CA MET A 269 4.84 -2.45 -25.76
C MET A 269 6.15 -2.90 -26.41
N ASP A 270 7.16 -2.02 -26.38
CA ASP A 270 8.53 -2.40 -26.71
C ASP A 270 9.23 -2.92 -25.45
N ILE A 271 9.80 -4.12 -25.54
CA ILE A 271 10.62 -4.70 -24.48
C ILE A 271 12.07 -4.66 -24.93
N SER A 272 12.92 -4.04 -24.12
CA SER A 272 14.37 -3.97 -24.37
C SER A 272 15.13 -4.30 -23.10
N GLY A 273 16.44 -4.49 -23.19
CA GLY A 273 17.15 -5.10 -22.06
C GLY A 273 18.51 -5.66 -22.42
N ASP A 274 19.34 -5.87 -21.40
CA ASP A 274 20.38 -6.91 -21.45
C ASP A 274 19.88 -8.24 -20.83
N VAL A 275 18.61 -8.27 -20.41
CA VAL A 275 17.88 -9.44 -19.93
C VAL A 275 16.58 -9.55 -20.71
N THR A 276 16.30 -10.73 -21.26
CA THR A 276 15.04 -11.06 -21.94
C THR A 276 13.90 -11.32 -20.95
N LEU A 277 12.65 -11.29 -21.42
CA LEU A 277 11.50 -11.64 -20.58
C LEU A 277 11.60 -13.10 -20.10
N GLU A 278 12.04 -14.01 -20.96
CA GLU A 278 12.20 -15.43 -20.67
C GLU A 278 13.27 -15.67 -19.58
N GLU A 279 14.39 -14.94 -19.63
CA GLU A 279 15.41 -14.97 -18.57
C GLU A 279 14.88 -14.40 -17.26
N ALA A 280 14.12 -13.30 -17.30
CA ALA A 280 13.48 -12.73 -16.13
C ALA A 280 12.48 -13.71 -15.48
N GLN A 281 11.68 -14.40 -16.30
CA GLN A 281 10.77 -15.46 -15.87
C GLN A 281 11.50 -16.65 -15.26
N ALA A 282 12.65 -17.04 -15.84
CA ALA A 282 13.47 -18.11 -15.28
C ALA A 282 13.96 -17.76 -13.86
N LEU A 283 14.36 -16.51 -13.61
CA LEU A 283 14.78 -16.03 -12.28
C LEU A 283 13.61 -16.01 -11.27
N ALA A 284 12.42 -15.66 -11.75
CA ALA A 284 11.19 -15.60 -10.96
C ALA A 284 10.42 -16.93 -10.89
N ARG A 285 10.97 -18.03 -11.41
CA ARG A 285 10.27 -19.33 -11.40
C ARG A 285 9.85 -19.73 -9.99
N GLY A 286 8.56 -20.03 -9.82
CA GLY A 286 7.97 -20.41 -8.53
C GLY A 286 7.78 -19.25 -7.55
N PHE A 287 7.76 -18.00 -8.04
CA PHE A 287 7.46 -16.83 -7.22
C PHE A 287 6.09 -16.97 -6.54
N LYS A 288 6.03 -16.82 -5.22
CA LYS A 288 4.79 -16.94 -4.45
C LYS A 288 4.08 -15.60 -4.35
N VAL A 289 2.88 -15.50 -4.94
CA VAL A 289 1.97 -14.37 -4.75
C VAL A 289 1.33 -14.40 -3.36
N GLY A 290 0.77 -13.26 -2.97
CA GLY A 290 0.20 -13.05 -1.63
C GLY A 290 -1.29 -13.28 -1.51
N LEU A 291 -2.01 -13.53 -2.61
CA LEU A 291 -3.47 -13.62 -2.58
C LEU A 291 -3.91 -15.01 -2.14
N VAL A 292 -4.20 -15.17 -0.84
CA VAL A 292 -4.66 -16.42 -0.22
C VAL A 292 -5.88 -16.09 0.61
N ARG A 293 -6.92 -16.94 0.56
CA ARG A 293 -8.07 -16.78 1.45
C ARG A 293 -7.64 -17.07 2.88
N VAL A 294 -8.03 -16.22 3.82
CA VAL A 294 -7.71 -16.33 5.25
C VAL A 294 -8.04 -17.70 5.85
N GLU A 295 -9.11 -18.35 5.40
CA GLU A 295 -9.50 -19.71 5.83
C GLU A 295 -8.45 -20.74 5.43
N LYS A 296 -7.94 -20.64 4.20
CA LYS A 296 -6.86 -21.49 3.69
C LYS A 296 -5.52 -21.15 4.34
N TYR A 297 -5.29 -19.87 4.61
CA TYR A 297 -4.06 -19.39 5.23
C TYR A 297 -3.82 -20.00 6.62
N PHE A 298 -4.89 -20.10 7.41
CA PHE A 298 -4.82 -20.60 8.78
C PHE A 298 -5.05 -22.12 8.90
N GLU A 299 -5.19 -22.84 7.79
CA GLU A 299 -5.37 -24.29 7.80
C GLU A 299 -4.20 -24.98 8.54
N GLY A 300 -4.53 -25.83 9.51
CA GLY A 300 -3.54 -26.51 10.36
C GLY A 300 -2.98 -25.68 11.51
N SER A 301 -3.36 -24.40 11.66
CA SER A 301 -2.97 -23.55 12.79
C SER A 301 -3.95 -23.65 13.96
N HIS A 302 -3.64 -22.98 15.08
CA HIS A 302 -4.58 -22.80 16.20
C HIS A 302 -5.67 -21.74 15.93
N ILE A 303 -5.62 -21.04 14.80
CA ILE A 303 -6.66 -20.10 14.40
C ILE A 303 -7.55 -20.79 13.36
N THR A 304 -8.86 -20.76 13.55
CA THR A 304 -9.82 -21.16 12.51
C THR A 304 -10.52 -19.91 12.01
N ALA A 305 -10.32 -19.57 10.74
CA ALA A 305 -10.93 -18.39 10.15
C ALA A 305 -12.19 -18.76 9.35
N TYR A 306 -13.19 -17.89 9.40
CA TYR A 306 -14.44 -17.98 8.68
C TYR A 306 -14.67 -16.66 7.94
N ALA A 307 -14.92 -16.71 6.63
CA ALA A 307 -15.24 -15.53 5.86
C ALA A 307 -16.53 -15.75 5.07
N GLY A 308 -17.51 -14.89 5.32
CA GLY A 308 -18.69 -14.74 4.46
C GLY A 308 -18.57 -13.54 3.53
N PRO A 309 -19.57 -13.35 2.65
CA PRO A 309 -19.59 -12.23 1.71
C PRO A 309 -19.46 -10.86 2.40
N PRO A 310 -18.74 -9.90 1.80
CA PRO A 310 -18.78 -8.50 2.22
C PRO A 310 -20.13 -7.85 1.86
N PRO A 311 -20.34 -6.57 2.24
CA PRO A 311 -21.40 -5.75 1.66
C PRO A 311 -21.28 -5.72 0.13
N GLU A 312 -22.40 -5.52 -0.57
CA GLU A 312 -22.49 -5.65 -2.04
C GLU A 312 -22.10 -7.07 -2.53
N PRO A 313 -22.72 -8.14 -1.98
CA PRO A 313 -22.37 -9.54 -2.30
C PRO A 313 -22.57 -9.90 -3.78
N GLU A 314 -23.36 -9.12 -4.52
CA GLU A 314 -23.51 -9.24 -5.96
C GLU A 314 -22.21 -8.92 -6.74
N ARG A 315 -21.24 -8.24 -6.11
CA ARG A 315 -19.94 -7.90 -6.72
C ARG A 315 -18.85 -8.92 -6.41
N THR A 316 -18.79 -9.38 -5.17
CA THR A 316 -17.75 -10.29 -4.69
C THR A 316 -18.23 -11.09 -3.49
N ASP A 317 -17.76 -12.32 -3.38
CA ASP A 317 -18.00 -13.21 -2.25
C ASP A 317 -16.93 -13.06 -1.14
N TYR A 318 -15.91 -12.22 -1.36
CA TYR A 318 -14.79 -12.07 -0.44
C TYR A 318 -14.21 -10.65 -0.40
N CYS A 319 -13.82 -10.20 0.79
CA CYS A 319 -13.19 -8.89 0.99
C CYS A 319 -11.67 -8.98 0.93
N TRP A 320 -11.10 -8.88 -0.28
CA TRP A 320 -9.65 -8.93 -0.48
C TRP A 320 -8.92 -7.73 0.11
N GLY A 321 -9.44 -6.51 -0.03
CA GLY A 321 -8.76 -5.30 0.43
C GLY A 321 -8.92 -4.96 1.92
N GLY A 322 -9.58 -5.82 2.71
CA GLY A 322 -10.02 -5.48 4.06
C GLY A 322 -9.34 -6.25 5.20
N CYS A 323 -10.14 -6.57 6.22
CA CYS A 323 -9.70 -7.22 7.45
C CYS A 323 -9.00 -8.58 7.26
N PRO A 324 -9.41 -9.48 6.34
CA PRO A 324 -8.80 -10.80 6.20
C PRO A 324 -7.30 -10.73 5.89
N GLY A 325 -6.88 -9.99 4.85
CA GLY A 325 -5.46 -9.84 4.54
C GLY A 325 -4.69 -9.07 5.64
N ALA A 326 -5.36 -8.21 6.40
CA ALA A 326 -4.75 -7.56 7.56
C ALA A 326 -4.50 -8.53 8.73
N MET A 327 -5.33 -9.57 8.90
CA MET A 327 -5.12 -10.64 9.88
C MET A 327 -3.90 -11.48 9.51
N GLU A 328 -3.75 -11.77 8.22
CA GLU A 328 -2.61 -12.52 7.73
C GLU A 328 -1.28 -11.78 7.92
N GLU A 329 -1.25 -10.45 7.71
CA GLU A 329 -0.08 -9.64 8.05
C GLU A 329 0.14 -9.57 9.58
N ALA A 330 -0.93 -9.49 10.37
CA ALA A 330 -0.83 -9.38 11.82
C ALA A 330 -0.15 -10.61 12.46
N ILE A 331 -0.52 -11.81 12.05
CA ILE A 331 0.11 -13.04 12.57
C ILE A 331 1.57 -13.17 12.12
N GLU A 332 1.90 -12.77 10.89
CA GLU A 332 3.28 -12.82 10.40
C GLU A 332 4.20 -11.83 11.12
N ILE A 333 3.69 -10.64 11.46
CA ILE A 333 4.42 -9.72 12.34
C ILE A 333 4.71 -10.41 13.68
N LEU A 334 3.75 -11.10 14.28
CA LEU A 334 3.98 -11.77 15.56
C LEU A 334 4.97 -12.92 15.47
N ARG A 335 4.92 -13.73 14.40
CA ARG A 335 5.90 -14.79 14.14
C ARG A 335 7.33 -14.27 13.99
N LEU A 336 7.51 -13.06 13.44
CA LEU A 336 8.84 -12.41 13.39
C LEU A 336 9.33 -11.94 14.76
N TYR A 337 8.43 -11.52 15.65
CA TYR A 337 8.80 -10.96 16.96
C TYR A 337 8.86 -11.99 18.09
N ASP A 338 8.12 -13.09 17.98
CA ASP A 338 8.02 -14.15 18.96
C ASP A 338 8.09 -15.51 18.25
N GLU A 339 9.25 -16.16 18.32
CA GLU A 339 9.47 -17.49 17.72
C GLU A 339 8.50 -18.55 18.29
N GLN A 340 7.95 -18.32 19.48
CA GLN A 340 6.94 -19.17 20.12
C GLN A 340 5.51 -18.72 19.81
N CYS A 341 5.30 -17.82 18.84
CA CYS A 341 3.99 -17.24 18.54
C CYS A 341 2.94 -18.31 18.29
N ASP A 342 3.23 -19.30 17.44
CA ASP A 342 2.28 -20.36 17.09
C ASP A 342 2.01 -21.30 18.27
N GLU A 343 3.04 -21.62 19.07
CA GLU A 343 2.92 -22.48 20.26
C GLU A 343 2.06 -21.83 21.37
N LYS A 344 2.22 -20.52 21.56
CA LYS A 344 1.48 -19.75 22.57
C LYS A 344 0.05 -19.43 22.14
N MET A 345 -0.21 -19.38 20.82
CA MET A 345 -1.52 -19.02 20.31
C MET A 345 -2.57 -20.04 20.76
N PRO A 346 -3.61 -19.67 21.51
CA PRO A 346 -4.64 -20.61 21.89
C PRO A 346 -5.52 -20.96 20.69
N ARG A 347 -6.24 -22.08 20.79
CA ARG A 347 -7.28 -22.42 19.83
C ARG A 347 -8.36 -21.32 19.83
N MET A 348 -8.61 -20.72 18.68
CA MET A 348 -9.56 -19.61 18.55
C MET A 348 -10.21 -19.56 17.17
N HIS A 349 -11.28 -18.78 17.08
CA HIS A 349 -12.10 -18.60 15.90
C HIS A 349 -12.17 -17.14 15.51
N ILE A 350 -11.97 -16.83 14.24
CA ILE A 350 -12.02 -15.46 13.72
C ILE A 350 -13.03 -15.40 12.57
N VAL A 351 -13.97 -14.47 12.64
CA VAL A 351 -15.10 -14.38 11.71
C VAL A 351 -15.12 -13.03 11.02
N PHE A 352 -15.23 -13.05 9.69
CA PHE A 352 -15.33 -11.89 8.82
C PHE A 352 -16.58 -11.95 7.95
N GLY A 353 -17.12 -10.79 7.58
CA GLY A 353 -18.26 -10.68 6.66
C GLY A 353 -19.54 -11.34 7.16
N ALA A 354 -20.50 -11.53 6.25
CA ALA A 354 -21.79 -12.15 6.55
C ALA A 354 -21.71 -13.69 6.47
N TYR A 355 -20.96 -14.30 7.39
CA TYR A 355 -20.86 -15.76 7.49
C TYR A 355 -22.17 -16.37 8.00
N ASP A 356 -22.62 -17.46 7.39
CA ASP A 356 -23.89 -18.14 7.71
C ASP A 356 -23.71 -19.61 8.13
N GLY A 357 -22.48 -20.12 8.07
CA GLY A 357 -22.16 -21.48 8.49
C GLY A 357 -22.04 -21.67 10.01
N PRO A 358 -21.88 -22.91 10.46
CA PRO A 358 -21.63 -23.21 11.87
C PRO A 358 -20.23 -22.74 12.29
N ILE A 359 -20.10 -22.42 13.59
CA ILE A 359 -18.83 -22.15 14.26
C ILE A 359 -18.70 -23.20 15.36
N ASP A 360 -17.80 -24.16 15.16
CA ASP A 360 -17.57 -25.26 16.11
C ASP A 360 -16.52 -24.86 17.16
N ALA A 361 -16.89 -23.91 18.01
CA ALA A 361 -16.05 -23.44 19.11
C ALA A 361 -16.28 -24.28 20.37
N ALA A 362 -15.23 -24.93 20.86
CA ALA A 362 -15.28 -25.69 22.11
C ALA A 362 -15.30 -24.75 23.33
N PRO A 363 -15.82 -25.20 24.50
CA PRO A 363 -15.80 -24.39 25.71
C PRO A 363 -14.39 -23.88 26.06
N GLY A 364 -14.25 -22.56 26.15
CA GLY A 364 -12.98 -21.88 26.44
C GLY A 364 -12.25 -21.35 25.21
N GLU A 365 -12.67 -21.73 24.00
CA GLU A 365 -12.13 -21.19 22.75
C GLU A 365 -12.78 -19.83 22.45
N ARG A 366 -11.95 -18.82 22.14
CA ARG A 366 -12.43 -17.46 21.90
C ARG A 366 -12.96 -17.33 20.47
N VAL A 367 -14.13 -16.70 20.29
CA VAL A 367 -14.65 -16.30 18.98
C VAL A 367 -14.53 -14.79 18.82
N VAL A 368 -13.91 -14.33 17.74
CA VAL A 368 -13.65 -12.92 17.45
C VAL A 368 -14.28 -12.52 16.11
N PHE A 369 -15.27 -11.65 16.14
CA PHE A 369 -15.89 -11.04 14.96
C PHE A 369 -15.14 -9.78 14.58
N ILE A 370 -14.62 -9.70 13.35
CA ILE A 370 -13.78 -8.58 12.92
C ILE A 370 -14.42 -7.85 11.75
N GLY A 371 -14.66 -6.56 11.96
CA GLY A 371 -15.15 -5.64 10.96
C GLY A 371 -16.61 -5.26 11.14
N ASP A 372 -16.96 -4.06 10.67
CA ASP A 372 -18.34 -3.57 10.72
C ASP A 372 -19.30 -4.46 9.91
N CYS A 373 -18.81 -5.12 8.85
CA CYS A 373 -19.59 -6.04 8.04
C CYS A 373 -19.83 -7.41 8.67
N ALA A 374 -19.14 -7.75 9.77
CA ALA A 374 -19.30 -9.04 10.41
C ALA A 374 -20.75 -9.21 10.88
N LYS A 375 -21.39 -10.28 10.39
CA LYS A 375 -22.77 -10.65 10.72
C LYS A 375 -22.85 -12.17 10.87
N TRP A 376 -23.48 -12.63 11.94
CA TRP A 376 -23.67 -14.06 12.19
C TRP A 376 -24.79 -14.30 13.21
N SER A 377 -25.51 -15.40 13.09
CA SER A 377 -26.50 -15.83 14.08
C SER A 377 -26.43 -17.33 14.26
N GLY A 378 -26.40 -17.78 15.51
CA GLY A 378 -26.30 -19.21 15.81
C GLY A 378 -26.07 -19.49 17.29
N LYS A 379 -25.77 -20.75 17.62
CA LYS A 379 -25.44 -21.16 18.99
C LYS A 379 -23.93 -21.18 19.18
N LEU A 380 -23.43 -20.44 20.18
CA LEU A 380 -22.06 -20.53 20.68
C LEU A 380 -22.10 -20.95 22.15
N HIS A 381 -21.34 -21.98 22.52
CA HIS A 381 -21.28 -22.47 23.90
C HIS A 381 -22.68 -22.73 24.52
N GLY A 382 -23.62 -23.23 23.71
CA GLY A 382 -25.01 -23.49 24.13
C GLY A 382 -25.92 -22.27 24.25
N ARG A 383 -25.43 -21.05 23.99
CA ARG A 383 -26.20 -19.80 24.02
C ARG A 383 -26.49 -19.30 22.61
N LEU A 384 -27.67 -18.73 22.39
CA LEU A 384 -27.97 -18.04 21.14
C LEU A 384 -27.20 -16.72 21.10
N VAL A 385 -26.42 -16.50 20.05
CA VAL A 385 -25.66 -15.28 19.80
C VAL A 385 -26.14 -14.70 18.47
N ASN A 386 -26.37 -13.39 18.46
CA ASN A 386 -26.72 -12.64 17.26
C ASN A 386 -25.75 -11.46 17.10
N VAL A 387 -24.96 -11.47 16.04
CA VAL A 387 -24.04 -10.41 15.67
C VAL A 387 -24.62 -9.71 14.45
N GLU A 388 -25.07 -8.46 14.64
CA GLU A 388 -25.61 -7.65 13.56
C GLU A 388 -24.52 -6.85 12.84
N SER A 389 -24.69 -6.65 11.53
CA SER A 389 -23.80 -5.79 10.75
C SER A 389 -23.93 -4.33 11.22
N LEU A 390 -22.80 -3.68 11.50
CA LEU A 390 -22.70 -2.25 11.77
C LEU A 390 -22.25 -1.47 10.53
N TYR A 391 -22.11 -2.15 9.39
CA TYR A 391 -21.62 -1.55 8.16
C TYR A 391 -22.54 -0.40 7.73
N LYS A 392 -21.91 0.75 7.50
CA LYS A 392 -22.54 1.90 6.88
C LYS A 392 -21.99 2.03 5.47
N ASP A 393 -22.88 2.36 4.54
CA ASP A 393 -22.51 2.59 3.15
C ASP A 393 -21.33 3.57 3.04
N ARG A 394 -20.27 3.10 2.38
CA ARG A 394 -19.01 3.81 2.16
C ARG A 394 -19.20 5.04 1.29
N ALA A 395 -20.17 5.06 0.39
CA ALA A 395 -20.47 6.21 -0.44
C ALA A 395 -20.80 7.46 0.40
N GLN A 396 -21.30 7.27 1.63
CA GLN A 396 -21.63 8.35 2.56
C GLN A 396 -20.42 8.89 3.35
N LYS A 397 -19.25 8.25 3.28
CA LYS A 397 -18.04 8.76 3.94
C LYS A 397 -17.44 9.91 3.15
N ASP A 398 -17.68 11.14 3.58
CA ASP A 398 -17.15 12.34 2.93
C ASP A 398 -15.64 12.55 3.23
N PRO A 399 -14.74 12.61 2.21
CA PRO A 399 -13.31 12.90 2.40
C PRO A 399 -12.99 14.24 3.08
N TYR A 400 -13.86 15.25 3.03
CA TYR A 400 -13.71 16.51 3.78
C TYR A 400 -13.83 16.33 5.29
N HIS A 401 -14.60 15.34 5.74
CA HIS A 401 -14.91 15.12 7.15
C HIS A 401 -14.24 13.89 7.73
N ALA A 402 -13.52 13.13 6.90
CA ALA A 402 -12.78 11.96 7.28
C ALA A 402 -11.75 12.28 8.38
N LYS A 403 -11.70 11.41 9.40
CA LYS A 403 -10.73 11.44 10.48
C LYS A 403 -9.97 10.12 10.49
N HIS A 404 -8.71 10.16 10.89
CA HIS A 404 -7.96 8.95 11.22
C HIS A 404 -7.78 8.91 12.73
N ASP A 405 -7.78 7.70 13.29
CA ASP A 405 -7.51 7.51 14.70
C ASP A 405 -6.01 7.51 14.96
N ASP A 406 -5.64 8.06 16.11
CA ASP A 406 -4.28 8.02 16.63
C ASP A 406 -3.91 6.60 17.09
N ILE A 407 -2.63 6.23 16.93
CA ILE A 407 -2.13 4.90 17.32
C ILE A 407 -2.32 4.62 18.82
N PHE A 408 -2.11 5.61 19.69
CA PHE A 408 -2.26 5.44 21.12
C PHE A 408 -3.74 5.32 21.49
N ALA A 409 -4.61 6.06 20.79
CA ALA A 409 -6.05 5.91 20.92
C ALA A 409 -6.50 4.49 20.54
N LYS A 410 -5.97 3.93 19.44
CA LYS A 410 -6.22 2.53 19.05
C LYS A 410 -5.71 1.53 20.08
N MET A 411 -4.49 1.71 20.59
CA MET A 411 -3.95 0.85 21.65
C MET A 411 -4.83 0.85 22.90
N VAL A 412 -5.20 2.04 23.38
CA VAL A 412 -6.09 2.19 24.54
C VAL A 412 -7.46 1.59 24.27
N HIS A 413 -8.01 1.77 23.07
CA HIS A 413 -9.28 1.18 22.67
C HIS A 413 -9.26 -0.35 22.77
N VAL A 414 -8.25 -1.00 22.16
CA VAL A 414 -8.12 -2.47 22.20
C VAL A 414 -7.92 -2.96 23.63
N MET A 415 -6.99 -2.36 24.39
CA MET A 415 -6.75 -2.75 25.79
C MET A 415 -8.01 -2.63 26.66
N ARG A 416 -8.75 -1.52 26.53
CA ARG A 416 -10.00 -1.31 27.26
C ARG A 416 -11.03 -2.36 26.87
N LYS A 417 -11.14 -2.68 25.57
CA LYS A 417 -12.10 -3.68 25.07
C LYS A 417 -11.84 -5.05 25.71
N PHE A 418 -10.59 -5.47 25.79
CA PHE A 418 -10.20 -6.69 26.49
C PHE A 418 -10.49 -6.63 27.99
N ALA A 419 -10.13 -5.53 28.66
CA ALA A 419 -10.33 -5.36 30.09
C ALA A 419 -11.81 -5.37 30.51
N THR A 420 -12.72 -4.96 29.62
CA THR A 420 -14.17 -4.94 29.89
C THR A 420 -14.93 -6.12 29.30
N SER A 421 -14.30 -6.93 28.44
CA SER A 421 -14.95 -8.07 27.80
C SER A 421 -15.06 -9.27 28.75
N ASP A 422 -16.21 -9.94 28.77
CA ASP A 422 -16.33 -11.27 29.37
C ASP A 422 -15.58 -12.28 28.48
N PRO A 423 -14.60 -13.04 29.01
CA PRO A 423 -13.88 -14.07 28.25
C PRO A 423 -14.79 -15.18 27.70
N SER A 424 -15.97 -15.39 28.29
CA SER A 424 -16.96 -16.37 27.84
C SER A 424 -17.86 -15.89 26.70
N GLU A 425 -17.82 -14.58 26.39
CA GLU A 425 -18.56 -13.97 25.30
C GLU A 425 -17.69 -13.75 24.06
N PRO A 426 -18.29 -13.78 22.85
CA PRO A 426 -17.59 -13.44 21.64
C PRO A 426 -17.10 -12.00 21.67
N LEU A 427 -15.88 -11.78 21.21
CA LEU A 427 -15.29 -10.45 21.06
C LEU A 427 -15.68 -9.88 19.70
N ARG A 428 -15.97 -8.58 19.62
CA ARG A 428 -16.15 -7.87 18.35
C ARG A 428 -15.06 -6.81 18.18
N LEU A 429 -14.42 -6.71 17.03
CA LEU A 429 -13.60 -5.57 16.62
C LEU A 429 -14.36 -4.76 15.58
N GLU A 430 -14.56 -3.48 15.85
CA GLU A 430 -15.31 -2.54 15.00
C GLU A 430 -14.35 -1.74 14.13
N GLY A 431 -14.83 -1.34 12.95
CA GLY A 431 -14.05 -0.65 11.93
C GLY A 431 -14.15 -1.35 10.58
N CYS A 432 -13.84 -0.62 9.52
CA CYS A 432 -13.70 -1.20 8.20
C CYS A 432 -12.67 -0.36 7.41
N PRO A 433 -11.50 -0.91 7.07
CA PRO A 433 -10.95 -2.13 7.68
C PRO A 433 -10.62 -1.90 9.17
N VAL A 434 -10.61 -2.97 9.95
CA VAL A 434 -9.91 -3.01 11.24
C VAL A 434 -8.42 -3.09 10.94
N SER A 435 -7.61 -2.16 11.47
CA SER A 435 -6.22 -2.03 11.03
C SER A 435 -5.34 -3.20 11.48
N VAL A 436 -4.23 -3.45 10.75
CA VAL A 436 -3.21 -4.45 11.12
C VAL A 436 -2.76 -4.26 12.57
N ALA A 437 -2.58 -3.02 13.02
CA ALA A 437 -2.15 -2.73 14.40
C ALA A 437 -3.16 -3.21 15.46
N GLU A 438 -4.45 -2.98 15.24
CA GLU A 438 -5.50 -3.44 16.15
C GLU A 438 -5.59 -4.97 16.18
N GLN A 439 -5.38 -5.62 15.03
CA GLN A 439 -5.37 -7.07 14.92
C GLN A 439 -4.13 -7.70 15.58
N VAL A 440 -2.95 -7.09 15.43
CA VAL A 440 -1.72 -7.48 16.16
C VAL A 440 -1.96 -7.39 17.66
N LEU A 441 -2.49 -6.26 18.16
CA LEU A 441 -2.76 -6.08 19.59
C LEU A 441 -3.78 -7.10 20.12
N THR A 442 -4.78 -7.44 19.31
CA THR A 442 -5.77 -8.47 19.66
C THR A 442 -5.12 -9.84 19.80
N LEU A 443 -4.28 -10.23 18.83
CA LEU A 443 -3.55 -11.50 18.88
C LEU A 443 -2.53 -11.55 20.03
N VAL A 444 -1.87 -10.43 20.34
CA VAL A 444 -0.99 -10.32 21.53
C VAL A 444 -1.77 -10.59 22.81
N GLU A 445 -2.95 -10.01 22.97
CA GLU A 445 -3.74 -10.20 24.18
C GLU A 445 -4.31 -11.61 24.31
N LEU A 446 -4.69 -12.24 23.20
CA LEU A 446 -5.20 -13.61 23.20
C LEU A 446 -4.09 -14.65 23.35
N GLY A 447 -3.00 -14.50 22.60
CA GLY A 447 -1.86 -15.42 22.57
C GLY A 447 -0.83 -15.18 23.67
N LYS A 448 -0.91 -14.07 24.41
CA LYS A 448 0.14 -13.64 25.37
C LYS A 448 1.54 -13.67 24.74
N THR A 449 1.62 -13.33 23.45
CA THR A 449 2.87 -13.21 22.70
C THR A 449 3.59 -11.92 23.06
N LYS A 450 4.86 -11.80 22.65
CA LYS A 450 5.58 -10.52 22.76
C LYS A 450 4.85 -9.42 21.99
N ASN A 451 4.73 -8.24 22.60
CA ASN A 451 4.11 -7.08 21.96
C ASN A 451 5.15 -6.26 21.18
N PRO A 452 5.07 -6.20 19.83
CA PRO A 452 6.04 -5.45 19.03
C PRO A 452 6.02 -3.95 19.32
N TYR A 453 4.88 -3.38 19.73
CA TYR A 453 4.72 -1.96 20.01
C TYR A 453 5.34 -1.50 21.34
N LEU A 454 5.60 -2.45 22.25
CA LEU A 454 6.21 -2.17 23.56
C LEU A 454 7.71 -2.51 23.62
N SER A 455 8.30 -2.91 22.50
CA SER A 455 9.75 -3.11 22.41
C SER A 455 10.49 -1.80 22.74
N PRO A 456 11.44 -1.77 23.71
CA PRO A 456 12.11 -0.54 24.12
C PRO A 456 12.80 0.21 22.97
N SER A 457 13.45 -0.51 22.04
CA SER A 457 14.14 0.10 20.91
C SER A 457 13.20 0.73 19.90
N GLU A 458 12.05 0.09 19.64
CA GLU A 458 11.05 0.61 18.72
C GLU A 458 10.21 1.73 19.35
N ALA A 459 9.88 1.63 20.65
CA ALA A 459 9.12 2.64 21.36
C ALA A 459 9.82 4.02 21.36
N VAL A 460 11.14 4.06 21.55
CA VAL A 460 11.91 5.32 21.52
C VAL A 460 11.93 5.92 20.11
N ARG A 461 12.23 5.12 19.09
CA ARG A 461 12.27 5.58 17.69
C ARG A 461 10.90 6.06 17.22
N PHE A 462 9.85 5.31 17.56
CA PHE A 462 8.47 5.67 17.26
C PHE A 462 8.07 6.99 17.95
N SER A 463 8.30 7.11 19.26
CA SER A 463 7.95 8.32 20.02
C SER A 463 8.64 9.57 19.48
N LYS A 464 9.94 9.47 19.15
CA LYS A 464 10.69 10.57 18.54
C LYS A 464 10.09 11.02 17.22
N GLY A 465 9.80 10.09 16.31
CA GLY A 465 9.20 10.42 15.01
C GLY A 465 7.77 10.94 15.13
N TYR A 466 6.97 10.35 16.01
CA TYR A 466 5.60 10.79 16.31
C TYR A 466 5.55 12.21 16.87
N LEU A 467 6.35 12.51 17.89
CA LEU A 467 6.44 13.87 18.46
C LEU A 467 6.95 14.88 17.43
N GLY A 468 7.91 14.48 16.58
CA GLY A 468 8.38 15.31 15.47
C GLY A 468 7.28 15.64 14.47
N TRP A 469 6.45 14.65 14.10
CA TRP A 469 5.30 14.84 13.23
C TRP A 469 4.25 15.77 13.86
N GLN A 470 3.85 15.51 15.10
CA GLN A 470 2.88 16.33 15.83
C GLN A 470 3.36 17.78 16.00
N GLY A 471 4.64 17.97 16.33
CA GLY A 471 5.26 19.29 16.42
C GLY A 471 5.24 20.03 15.08
N LYS A 472 5.53 19.34 13.97
CA LYS A 472 5.47 19.94 12.62
C LYS A 472 4.04 20.33 12.23
N ALA A 473 3.07 19.47 12.49
CA ALA A 473 1.66 19.73 12.23
C ALA A 473 1.17 20.95 13.03
N LEU A 474 1.53 21.04 14.32
CA LEU A 474 1.21 22.18 15.17
C LEU A 474 1.83 23.48 14.64
N MET A 475 3.12 23.47 14.26
CA MET A 475 3.78 24.65 13.69
C MET A 475 3.09 25.12 12.39
N LYS A 476 2.70 24.21 11.49
CA LYS A 476 1.99 24.57 10.26
C LYS A 476 0.62 25.18 10.58
N ARG A 477 -0.12 24.61 11.54
CA ARG A 477 -1.41 25.14 12.01
C ARG A 477 -1.28 26.55 12.61
N ILE A 478 -0.28 26.78 13.46
CA ILE A 478 0.01 28.11 14.05
C ILE A 478 0.37 29.12 12.96
N SER A 479 1.07 28.68 11.92
CA SER A 479 1.45 29.51 10.76
C SER A 479 0.29 29.79 9.80
N GLY A 480 -0.94 29.43 10.15
CA GLY A 480 -2.14 29.64 9.32
C GLY A 480 -2.18 28.80 8.04
N LYS A 481 -1.35 27.76 7.91
CA LYS A 481 -1.36 26.87 6.75
C LYS A 481 -2.37 25.75 6.99
N PRO A 482 -3.51 25.72 6.27
CA PRO A 482 -4.48 24.65 6.41
C PRO A 482 -3.88 23.32 5.95
N TYR A 483 -4.27 22.23 6.63
CA TYR A 483 -3.84 20.88 6.25
C TYR A 483 -4.64 20.36 5.06
N GLN A 484 -5.97 20.46 5.07
CA GLN A 484 -6.81 20.18 3.89
C GLN A 484 -7.16 21.51 3.20
N ILE A 485 -6.88 21.60 1.90
CA ILE A 485 -7.19 22.73 1.04
C ILE A 485 -8.31 22.29 0.09
N HIS A 486 -9.48 22.88 0.25
CA HIS A 486 -10.67 22.55 -0.51
C HIS A 486 -10.71 23.36 -1.82
N GLY A 487 -11.34 22.79 -2.84
CA GLY A 487 -11.48 23.39 -4.16
C GLY A 487 -10.35 23.05 -5.14
N PRO A 488 -10.47 23.52 -6.40
CA PRO A 488 -9.54 23.17 -7.45
C PRO A 488 -8.09 23.54 -7.11
N CYS A 489 -7.19 22.58 -7.30
CA CYS A 489 -5.76 22.77 -7.16
C CYS A 489 -5.11 22.95 -8.54
N GLU A 490 -4.12 23.83 -8.65
CA GLU A 490 -3.21 23.87 -9.79
C GLU A 490 -2.45 22.54 -9.91
N ARG A 491 -2.25 22.08 -11.14
CA ARG A 491 -1.72 20.75 -11.45
C ARG A 491 -0.44 20.89 -12.24
N GLY A 492 0.56 20.08 -11.90
CA GLY A 492 1.80 19.99 -12.67
C GLY A 492 1.62 19.16 -13.95
N GLU A 493 2.64 19.17 -14.81
CA GLU A 493 2.62 18.49 -16.12
C GLU A 493 2.41 16.97 -16.04
N ALA A 494 2.71 16.35 -14.90
CA ALA A 494 2.48 14.92 -14.66
C ALA A 494 1.00 14.54 -14.46
N ALA A 495 0.09 15.51 -14.40
CA ALA A 495 -1.35 15.23 -14.41
C ALA A 495 -1.78 14.56 -15.72
N PRO A 496 -2.60 13.49 -15.68
CA PRO A 496 -2.99 12.77 -16.89
C PRO A 496 -3.90 13.60 -17.81
N GLU A 497 -3.68 13.51 -19.12
CA GLU A 497 -4.52 14.06 -20.19
C GLU A 497 -5.57 13.05 -20.66
N ILE A 498 -6.24 12.37 -19.73
CA ILE A 498 -7.36 11.50 -20.10
C ILE A 498 -8.60 12.38 -20.19
N THR A 499 -9.08 12.58 -21.41
CA THR A 499 -10.34 13.26 -21.67
C THR A 499 -11.42 12.63 -20.79
N ALA A 500 -12.10 13.45 -19.99
CA ALA A 500 -13.38 13.04 -19.47
C ALA A 500 -14.26 12.66 -20.69
N PRO A 501 -15.04 11.56 -20.63
CA PRO A 501 -16.13 11.42 -21.59
C PRO A 501 -16.94 12.73 -21.54
N PRO A 502 -17.47 13.21 -22.69
CA PRO A 502 -18.26 14.42 -22.72
C PRO A 502 -19.34 14.35 -21.64
N ALA A 503 -19.58 15.48 -20.96
CA ALA A 503 -20.69 15.56 -20.00
C ALA A 503 -21.96 15.09 -20.72
N PRO A 504 -22.82 14.28 -20.08
CA PRO A 504 -24.11 13.98 -20.66
C PRO A 504 -24.80 15.31 -20.95
N ASP A 505 -25.24 15.49 -22.19
CA ASP A 505 -26.02 16.64 -22.58
C ASP A 505 -27.17 16.78 -21.57
N ALA A 506 -27.29 17.96 -20.98
CA ALA A 506 -28.39 18.26 -20.08
C ALA A 506 -29.66 18.35 -20.93
N GLU A 507 -30.39 17.24 -21.03
CA GLU A 507 -31.80 17.21 -21.43
C GLU A 507 -32.73 17.43 -20.24
#